data_AF-A0A0K1K3L3-F1
#
_entry.id   AF-A0A0K1K3L3-F1
#
_cell.length_a   1.000
_cell.length_b   1.000
_cell.length_c   1.000
_cell.angle_alpha   90.00
_cell.angle_beta   90.00
_cell.angle_gamma   90.00
#
_symmetry.space_group_name_H-M   'P 1'
#
loop_
_entity.id
_entity.type
_entity.pdbx_description
1 polymer ?
#
loop_
_entity_poly.entity_id
_entity_poly.type
_entity_poly.pdbx_seq_one_letter_code
_entity_poly.pdbx_strand_id
1 'polypeptide(L)'
;MDPQQLRTLVFEKTGIKVDVDDPIFALVALNEAVLAEAVERHIARIDAASQELAQQLRQTGNPPHAIQHEHERHPGFTPAPAAGPVKPIATQAPLLVPRELRLLGAAALVALLSAGLVLAGQALFSKPAELDPQQRAALAKGEKLEKILPALPPATRATVEAALRQP
;
A
#
# COMPACT_ATOMS: atom_id res chain seq x y z
N MET A 1 -3.64 20.01 9.02
CA MET A 1 -4.58 20.21 10.14
C MET A 1 -3.79 20.52 11.44
N ASP A 2 -4.40 21.04 12.51
CA ASP A 2 -3.71 21.28 13.80
C ASP A 2 -3.47 19.95 14.54
N PRO A 3 -2.24 19.66 15.05
CA PRO A 3 -1.95 18.44 15.80
C PRO A 3 -2.90 18.16 16.97
N GLN A 4 -3.43 19.18 17.65
CA GLN A 4 -4.40 18.94 18.73
C GLN A 4 -5.73 18.37 18.22
N GLN A 5 -6.18 18.80 17.05
CA GLN A 5 -7.41 18.30 16.41
C GLN A 5 -7.22 16.87 15.91
N LEU A 6 -6.06 16.56 15.33
CA LEU A 6 -5.68 15.21 14.92
C LEU A 6 -5.73 14.22 16.09
N ARG A 7 -5.21 14.63 17.25
CA ARG A 7 -5.21 13.78 18.45
C ARG A 7 -6.62 13.45 18.92
N THR A 8 -7.51 14.44 18.95
CA THR A 8 -8.93 14.25 19.29
C THR A 8 -9.60 13.32 18.28
N LEU A 9 -9.34 13.48 16.99
CA LEU A 9 -9.98 12.69 15.94
C LEU A 9 -9.49 11.23 15.93
N VAL A 10 -8.21 11.00 16.22
CA VAL A 10 -7.67 9.63 16.42
C VAL A 10 -8.29 9.00 17.67
N PHE A 11 -8.41 9.73 18.77
CA PHE A 11 -9.05 9.24 19.99
C PHE A 11 -10.53 8.90 19.75
N GLU A 12 -11.29 9.76 19.06
CA GLU A 12 -12.70 9.50 18.76
C GLU A 12 -12.90 8.29 17.85
N LYS A 13 -12.03 8.09 16.85
CA LYS A 13 -12.18 6.99 15.88
C LYS A 13 -11.62 5.66 16.36
N THR A 14 -10.60 5.67 17.23
CA THR A 14 -9.90 4.45 17.65
C THR A 14 -10.08 4.13 19.13
N GLY A 15 -10.52 5.10 19.93
CA GLY A 15 -10.55 5.01 21.39
C GLY A 15 -9.18 5.10 22.05
N ILE A 16 -8.10 5.24 21.27
CA ILE A 16 -6.72 5.21 21.77
C ILE A 16 -6.27 6.64 22.08
N LYS A 17 -5.84 6.88 23.33
CA LYS A 17 -5.14 8.11 23.69
C LYS A 17 -3.71 8.02 23.18
N VAL A 18 -3.39 8.87 22.22
CA VAL A 18 -2.08 8.90 21.57
C VAL A 18 -1.37 10.18 21.98
N ASP A 19 -0.18 10.06 22.57
CA ASP A 19 0.65 11.22 22.93
C ASP A 19 1.44 11.74 21.72
N VAL A 20 1.94 12.98 21.80
CA VAL A 20 2.66 13.63 20.68
C VAL A 20 3.95 12.89 20.34
N ASP A 21 4.58 12.25 21.31
CA ASP A 21 5.80 11.45 21.14
C ASP A 21 5.52 10.01 20.69
N ASP A 22 4.25 9.63 20.52
CA ASP A 22 3.87 8.29 20.10
C ASP A 22 4.16 8.10 18.60
N PRO A 23 4.87 7.02 18.20
CA PRO A 23 5.11 6.73 16.79
C PRO A 23 3.83 6.60 15.95
N ILE A 24 2.69 6.21 16.54
CA ILE A 24 1.41 6.15 15.84
C ILE A 24 0.93 7.58 15.49
N PHE A 25 1.10 8.54 16.40
CA PHE A 25 0.73 9.94 16.13
C PHE A 25 1.60 10.52 15.02
N ALA A 26 2.90 10.25 15.05
CA ALA A 26 3.83 10.69 14.00
C ALA A 26 3.44 10.16 12.61
N LEU A 27 3.03 8.89 12.50
CA LEU A 27 2.56 8.31 11.24
C LEU A 27 1.25 8.94 10.75
N VAL A 28 0.29 9.14 11.65
CA VAL A 28 -0.98 9.79 11.30
C VAL A 28 -0.75 11.24 10.87
N ALA A 29 0.06 12.00 11.61
CA ALA A 29 0.39 13.38 11.29
C ALA A 29 1.16 13.49 9.96
N LEU A 30 2.11 12.57 9.71
CA LEU A 30 2.83 12.52 8.44
C LEU A 30 1.89 12.21 7.26
N ASN A 31 1.00 11.23 7.41
CA ASN A 31 0.01 10.92 6.38
C ASN A 31 -0.88 12.13 6.10
N GLU A 32 -1.37 12.82 7.13
CA GLU A 32 -2.19 14.04 6.98
C GLU A 32 -1.45 15.15 6.22
N ALA A 33 -0.19 15.41 6.59
CA ALA A 33 0.63 16.41 5.92
C ALA A 33 0.87 16.07 4.44
N VAL A 34 1.18 14.80 4.14
CA VAL A 34 1.40 14.33 2.76
C VAL A 34 0.11 14.37 1.95
N LEU A 35 -1.02 13.98 2.53
CA LEU A 35 -2.34 14.04 1.88
C LEU A 35 -2.73 15.49 1.57
N ALA A 36 -2.55 16.42 2.52
CA ALA A 36 -2.83 17.83 2.31
C ALA A 36 -1.99 18.40 1.15
N GLU A 37 -0.68 18.13 1.14
CA GLU A 37 0.20 18.59 0.07
C GLU A 37 -0.14 17.95 -1.29
N ALA A 38 -0.52 16.68 -1.31
CA ALA A 38 -0.92 16.00 -2.53
C ALA A 38 -2.21 16.59 -3.13
N VAL A 39 -3.20 16.90 -2.28
CA VAL A 39 -4.45 17.55 -2.69
C VAL A 39 -4.18 18.95 -3.22
N GLU A 40 -3.34 19.74 -2.53
CA GLU A 40 -2.98 21.09 -2.96
C GLU A 40 -2.28 21.09 -4.33
N ARG A 41 -1.31 20.19 -4.53
CA ARG A 41 -0.67 20.00 -5.85
C ARG A 41 -1.66 19.56 -6.92
N HIS A 42 -2.68 18.79 -6.56
CA HIS A 42 -3.69 18.32 -7.51
C HIS A 42 -4.65 19.44 -7.92
N ILE A 43 -5.12 20.25 -6.98
CA ILE A 43 -5.94 21.43 -7.24
C ILE A 43 -5.18 22.41 -8.15
N ALA A 44 -3.92 22.71 -7.81
CA ALA A 44 -3.09 23.58 -8.64
C ALA A 44 -2.93 23.08 -10.09
N ARG A 45 -2.85 21.76 -10.31
CA ARG A 45 -2.81 21.17 -11.66
C ARG A 45 -4.15 21.31 -12.38
N ILE A 46 -5.27 21.11 -11.69
CA ILE A 46 -6.60 21.29 -12.26
C ILE A 46 -6.82 22.76 -12.65
N ASP A 47 -6.42 23.69 -11.80
CA ASP A 47 -6.54 25.13 -12.08
C ASP A 47 -5.70 25.54 -13.28
N ALA A 48 -4.46 25.04 -13.36
CA ALA A 48 -3.61 25.26 -14.54
C ALA A 48 -4.25 24.72 -15.82
N ALA A 49 -4.73 23.48 -15.80
CA ALA A 49 -5.41 22.87 -16.94
C ALA A 49 -6.71 23.60 -17.33
N SER A 50 -7.46 24.09 -16.34
CA SER A 50 -8.70 24.86 -16.56
C SER A 50 -8.41 26.21 -17.19
N GLN A 51 -7.32 26.87 -16.78
CA GLN A 51 -6.87 28.12 -17.39
C GLN A 51 -6.38 27.92 -18.82
N GLU A 52 -5.64 26.84 -19.10
CA GLU A 52 -5.23 26.47 -20.45
C GLU A 52 -6.44 26.21 -21.34
N LEU A 53 -7.44 25.46 -20.85
CA LEU A 53 -8.69 25.22 -21.57
C LEU A 53 -9.44 26.52 -21.85
N ALA A 54 -9.54 27.42 -20.86
CA ALA A 54 -10.16 28.73 -21.03
C ALA A 54 -9.39 29.62 -22.03
N GLN A 55 -8.07 29.51 -22.11
CA GLN A 55 -7.26 30.18 -23.13
C GLN A 55 -7.51 29.58 -24.52
N GLN A 56 -7.56 28.25 -24.63
CA GLN A 56 -7.86 27.56 -25.89
C GLN A 56 -9.26 27.92 -26.42
N LEU A 57 -10.28 27.99 -25.56
CA LEU A 57 -11.63 28.43 -25.93
C LEU A 57 -11.66 29.88 -26.43
N ARG A 58 -10.89 30.78 -25.78
CA ARG A 58 -10.73 32.17 -26.24
C ARG A 58 -10.02 32.26 -27.59
N GLN A 59 -8.98 31.45 -27.81
CA GLN A 59 -8.24 31.41 -29.08
C GLN A 59 -9.04 30.79 -30.22
N THR A 60 -9.92 29.83 -29.92
CA THR A 60 -10.82 29.21 -30.91
C THR A 60 -12.10 30.01 -31.15
N GLY A 61 -12.28 31.14 -30.45
CA GLY A 61 -13.39 32.08 -30.67
C GLY A 61 -14.77 31.55 -30.23
N ASN A 62 -14.84 30.42 -29.52
CA ASN A 62 -16.11 29.86 -29.08
C ASN A 62 -16.37 30.26 -27.62
N PRO A 63 -17.35 31.14 -27.33
CA PRO A 63 -17.66 31.53 -25.96
C PRO A 63 -18.17 30.32 -25.16
N PRO A 64 -17.84 30.19 -23.87
CA PRO A 64 -18.52 29.21 -23.03
C PRO A 64 -19.99 29.61 -22.97
N HIS A 65 -20.87 28.76 -23.49
CA HIS A 65 -22.28 28.85 -23.19
C HIS A 65 -22.41 28.81 -21.67
N ALA A 66 -22.71 29.96 -21.07
CA ALA A 66 -23.10 30.05 -19.69
C ALA A 66 -24.24 29.05 -19.48
N ILE A 67 -24.04 28.09 -18.58
CA ILE A 67 -25.13 27.26 -18.07
C ILE A 67 -25.97 28.19 -17.21
N GLN A 68 -26.78 29.01 -17.87
CA GLN A 68 -27.93 29.65 -17.26
C GLN A 68 -29.01 28.59 -17.22
N HIS A 69 -29.42 28.25 -16.00
CA HIS A 69 -30.63 27.51 -15.72
C HIS A 69 -31.82 28.32 -16.26
N GLU A 70 -32.25 28.09 -17.50
CA GLU A 70 -33.55 28.52 -17.97
C GLU A 70 -34.31 27.36 -18.60
N HIS A 71 -35.48 27.13 -18.02
CA HIS A 71 -36.57 26.30 -18.50
C HIS A 71 -36.94 26.64 -19.95
N GLU A 72 -37.32 25.61 -20.71
CA GLU A 72 -38.19 25.66 -21.90
C GLU A 72 -37.71 26.50 -23.11
N ARG A 73 -37.17 25.81 -24.12
CA ARG A 73 -37.78 25.65 -25.46
C ARG A 73 -36.78 25.00 -26.40
N HIS A 74 -37.15 23.83 -26.91
CA HIS A 74 -36.47 23.19 -28.04
C HIS A 74 -36.65 24.01 -29.32
N PRO A 75 -35.59 24.16 -30.14
CA PRO A 75 -35.76 24.21 -31.58
C PRO A 75 -34.90 23.15 -32.27
N GLY A 76 -35.56 22.30 -33.05
CA GLY A 76 -35.02 21.73 -34.30
C GLY A 76 -33.78 20.88 -34.19
N PHE A 77 -33.92 19.62 -33.78
CA PHE A 77 -32.95 18.59 -34.16
C PHE A 77 -33.18 18.22 -35.64
N THR A 78 -32.33 18.71 -36.54
CA THR A 78 -32.19 18.13 -37.88
C THR A 78 -31.08 17.08 -37.82
N PRO A 79 -31.34 15.78 -38.05
CA PRO A 79 -30.28 14.79 -38.11
C PRO A 79 -29.33 15.12 -39.27
N ALA A 80 -28.05 15.26 -38.96
CA ALA A 80 -27.00 15.37 -39.97
C ALA A 80 -27.03 14.10 -40.87
N PRO A 81 -26.80 14.23 -42.19
CA PRO A 81 -26.76 13.07 -43.08
C PRO A 81 -25.69 12.10 -42.60
N ALA A 82 -26.00 10.80 -42.62
CA ALA A 82 -25.14 9.73 -42.16
C ALA A 82 -23.74 9.86 -42.78
N ALA A 83 -22.77 10.29 -41.96
CA ALA A 83 -21.37 10.20 -42.30
C ALA A 83 -21.07 8.72 -42.59
N GLY A 84 -20.37 8.47 -43.70
CA GLY A 84 -20.08 7.14 -44.22
C GLY A 84 -19.33 6.21 -43.24
N PRO A 85 -18.87 5.04 -43.71
CA PRO A 85 -18.34 3.99 -42.84
C PRO A 85 -17.24 4.52 -41.92
N VAL A 86 -17.56 4.62 -40.63
CA VAL A 86 -16.64 5.02 -39.58
C VAL A 86 -15.56 3.95 -39.49
N LYS A 87 -14.32 4.30 -39.85
CA LYS A 87 -13.17 3.41 -39.65
C LYS A 87 -13.06 3.10 -38.15
N PRO A 88 -12.92 1.82 -37.76
CA PRO A 88 -12.70 1.48 -36.37
C PRO A 88 -11.38 2.09 -35.89
N ILE A 89 -11.45 2.88 -34.81
CA ILE A 89 -10.27 3.36 -34.10
C ILE A 89 -9.68 2.14 -33.37
N ALA A 90 -8.45 1.77 -33.71
CA ALA A 90 -7.76 0.67 -33.05
C ALA A 90 -7.49 1.05 -31.58
N THR A 91 -8.30 0.51 -30.66
CA THR A 91 -8.25 0.74 -29.21
C THR A 91 -7.20 -0.12 -28.48
N GLN A 92 -6.20 -0.67 -29.18
CA GLN A 92 -5.14 -1.42 -28.53
C GLN A 92 -4.08 -0.47 -27.99
N ALA A 93 -4.26 -0.03 -26.75
CA ALA A 93 -3.16 0.53 -25.97
C ALA A 93 -2.21 -0.61 -25.56
N PRO A 94 -0.88 -0.45 -25.70
CA PRO A 94 0.07 -1.44 -25.20
C PRO A 94 -0.10 -1.59 -23.68
N LEU A 95 -0.17 -2.84 -23.21
CA LEU A 95 -0.43 -3.18 -21.81
C LEU A 95 0.58 -2.56 -20.82
N LEU A 96 1.81 -2.30 -21.27
CA LEU A 96 2.88 -1.69 -20.48
C LEU A 96 3.76 -0.84 -21.40
N VAL A 97 3.87 0.45 -21.10
CA VAL A 97 4.79 1.36 -21.83
C VAL A 97 6.21 1.31 -21.24
N PRO A 98 7.27 1.60 -22.03
CA PRO A 98 8.66 1.51 -21.56
C PRO A 98 8.96 2.35 -20.31
N ARG A 99 8.24 3.47 -20.14
CA ARG A 99 8.33 4.33 -18.96
C ARG A 99 7.84 3.61 -17.70
N GLU A 100 6.76 2.83 -17.79
CA GLU A 100 6.21 2.08 -16.66
C GLU A 100 7.14 0.95 -16.24
N LEU A 101 7.79 0.27 -17.19
CA LEU A 101 8.82 -0.72 -16.87
C LEU A 101 10.01 -0.12 -16.12
N ARG A 102 10.45 1.09 -16.51
CA ARG A 102 11.52 1.82 -15.78
C ARG A 102 11.08 2.22 -14.37
N LEU A 103 9.85 2.70 -14.22
CA LEU A 103 9.30 3.08 -12.93
C LEU A 103 9.11 1.85 -12.01
N LEU A 104 8.63 0.74 -12.57
CA LEU A 104 8.45 -0.52 -11.83
C LEU A 104 9.81 -1.10 -11.42
N GLY A 105 10.81 -1.06 -12.30
CA GLY A 105 12.18 -1.46 -11.97
C GLY A 105 12.80 -0.59 -10.88
N ALA A 106 12.61 0.74 -10.95
CA ALA A 106 13.08 1.65 -9.91
C ALA A 106 12.39 1.41 -8.57
N ALA A 107 11.06 1.21 -8.57
CA ALA A 107 10.29 0.91 -7.37
C ALA A 107 10.71 -0.43 -6.75
N ALA A 108 10.90 -1.46 -7.56
CA ALA A 108 11.37 -2.77 -7.10
C ALA A 108 12.76 -2.67 -6.46
N LEU A 109 13.67 -1.89 -7.05
CA LEU A 109 15.01 -1.69 -6.51
C LEU A 109 14.97 -0.96 -5.16
N VAL A 110 14.19 0.11 -5.05
CA VAL A 110 14.01 0.83 -3.78
C VAL A 110 13.42 -0.08 -2.70
N ALA A 111 12.43 -0.90 -3.06
CA ALA A 111 11.81 -1.85 -2.14
C ALA A 111 12.80 -2.93 -1.65
N LEU A 112 13.64 -3.46 -2.53
CA LEU A 112 14.67 -4.43 -2.15
C LEU A 112 15.76 -3.80 -1.27
N LEU A 113 16.18 -2.57 -1.57
CA LEU A 113 17.16 -1.86 -0.75
C LEU A 113 16.62 -1.52 0.64
N SER A 114 15.36 -1.07 0.74
CA SER A 114 14.75 -0.75 2.03
C SER A 114 14.54 -2.01 2.87
N ALA A 115 14.06 -3.11 2.27
CA ALA A 115 13.95 -4.40 2.94
C ALA A 115 15.32 -4.88 3.43
N GLY A 116 16.35 -4.79 2.58
CA GLY A 116 17.73 -5.14 2.93
C GLY A 116 18.28 -4.31 4.09
N LEU A 117 18.02 -3.01 4.10
CA LEU A 117 18.43 -2.12 5.18
C LEU A 117 17.74 -2.47 6.50
N VAL A 118 16.43 -2.77 6.47
CA VAL A 118 15.67 -3.20 7.65
C VAL A 118 16.19 -4.53 8.17
N LEU A 119 16.42 -5.52 7.30
CA LEU A 119 17.00 -6.82 7.67
C LEU A 119 18.41 -6.68 8.24
N ALA A 120 19.25 -5.83 7.65
CA ALA A 120 20.59 -5.55 8.16
C ALA A 120 20.55 -4.84 9.52
N GLY A 121 19.66 -3.86 9.68
CA GLY A 121 19.40 -3.22 10.97
C GLY A 121 18.95 -4.24 12.01
N GLN A 122 17.96 -5.06 11.69
CA GLN A 122 17.50 -6.14 12.56
C GLN A 122 18.65 -7.10 12.89
N ALA A 123 19.52 -7.47 11.95
CA ALA A 123 20.65 -8.37 12.22
C ALA A 123 21.73 -7.72 13.11
N LEU A 124 21.97 -6.41 12.99
CA LEU A 124 22.95 -5.69 13.81
C LEU A 124 22.45 -5.41 15.24
N PHE A 125 21.13 -5.23 15.41
CA PHE A 125 20.52 -4.90 16.70
C PHE A 125 19.86 -6.10 17.40
N SER A 126 19.50 -7.14 16.67
CA SER A 126 18.97 -8.37 17.26
C SER A 126 20.11 -9.17 17.86
N LYS A 127 20.04 -9.38 19.18
CA LYS A 127 20.82 -10.43 19.82
C LYS A 127 20.32 -11.77 19.27
N PRO A 128 21.21 -12.68 18.82
CA PRO A 128 20.78 -14.03 18.49
C PRO A 128 20.05 -14.58 19.71
N ALA A 129 18.87 -15.17 19.49
CA ALA A 129 18.08 -15.74 20.58
C ALA A 129 18.96 -16.72 21.35
N GLU A 130 19.47 -16.28 22.50
CA GLU A 130 20.18 -17.16 23.41
C GLU A 130 19.13 -18.12 23.93
N LEU A 131 19.16 -19.35 23.39
CA LEU A 131 18.40 -20.46 23.94
C LEU A 131 18.58 -20.44 25.45
N ASP A 132 17.47 -20.23 26.16
CA ASP A 132 17.43 -20.24 27.61
C ASP A 132 18.15 -21.50 28.12
N PRO A 133 18.97 -21.45 29.18
CA PRO A 133 19.64 -22.63 29.73
C PRO A 133 18.73 -23.86 29.88
N GLN A 134 17.43 -23.65 30.16
CA GLN A 134 16.44 -24.73 30.21
C GLN A 134 16.15 -25.35 28.83
N GLN A 135 16.08 -24.55 27.77
CA GLN A 135 15.90 -25.02 26.40
C GLN A 135 17.14 -25.74 25.87
N ARG A 136 18.35 -25.24 26.17
CA ARG A 136 19.61 -25.94 25.84
C ARG A 136 19.69 -27.29 26.55
N ALA A 137 19.31 -27.34 27.84
CA ALA A 137 19.27 -28.59 28.59
C ALA A 137 18.22 -29.57 28.06
N ALA A 138 17.06 -29.07 27.60
CA ALA A 138 16.02 -29.89 26.98
C ALA A 138 16.50 -30.50 25.65
N LEU A 139 17.16 -29.71 24.80
CA LEU A 139 17.75 -30.19 23.54
C LEU A 139 18.84 -31.24 23.78
N ALA A 140 19.75 -30.99 24.73
CA ALA A 140 20.81 -31.95 25.08
C ALA A 140 20.26 -33.26 25.69
N LYS A 141 19.13 -33.20 26.41
CA LYS A 141 18.42 -34.41 26.88
C LYS A 141 17.75 -35.15 25.73
N GLY A 142 17.13 -34.43 24.79
CA GLY A 142 16.54 -34.98 23.58
C GLY A 142 17.56 -35.77 22.75
N GLU A 143 18.72 -35.19 22.47
CA GLU A 143 19.79 -35.87 21.71
C GLU A 143 20.33 -37.13 22.42
N LYS A 144 20.42 -37.12 23.75
CA LYS A 144 20.84 -38.29 24.53
C LYS A 144 19.79 -39.39 24.46
N LEU A 145 18.51 -39.04 24.56
CA LEU A 145 17.41 -39.98 24.44
C LEU A 145 17.37 -40.60 23.04
N GLU A 146 17.56 -39.79 21.98
CA GLU A 146 17.60 -40.27 20.60
C GLU A 146 18.77 -41.25 20.35
N LYS A 147 19.94 -41.00 20.95
CA LYS A 147 21.09 -41.92 20.88
C LYS A 147 20.89 -43.22 21.65
N ILE A 148 20.11 -43.20 22.74
CA ILE A 148 19.88 -44.38 23.60
C ILE A 148 18.67 -45.21 23.12
N LEU A 149 17.71 -44.58 22.42
CA LEU A 149 16.54 -45.25 21.82
C LEU A 149 16.87 -46.47 20.96
N PRO A 150 17.89 -46.45 20.06
CA PRO A 150 18.27 -47.62 19.27
C PRO A 150 19.05 -48.69 20.05
N ALA A 151 19.45 -48.43 21.30
CA ALA A 151 20.07 -49.42 22.19
C ALA A 151 19.06 -50.05 23.18
N LEU A 152 17.85 -49.50 23.30
CA LEU A 152 16.82 -49.99 24.22
C LEU A 152 16.19 -51.31 23.72
N PRO A 153 15.77 -52.22 24.62
CA PRO A 153 15.03 -53.43 24.25
C PRO A 153 13.71 -53.12 23.51
N PRO A 154 13.25 -53.98 22.59
CA PRO A 154 12.10 -53.71 21.73
C PRO A 154 10.79 -53.46 22.48
N ALA A 155 10.58 -54.11 23.63
CA ALA A 155 9.41 -53.89 24.48
C ALA A 155 9.35 -52.44 25.02
N THR A 156 10.49 -51.90 25.45
CA THR A 156 10.61 -50.52 25.97
C THR A 156 10.41 -49.48 24.87
N ARG A 157 10.86 -49.75 23.63
CA ARG A 157 10.62 -48.85 22.48
C ARG A 157 9.14 -48.72 22.17
N ALA A 158 8.42 -49.84 22.15
CA ALA A 158 6.97 -49.84 21.91
C ALA A 158 6.21 -49.02 22.97
N THR A 159 6.63 -49.07 24.24
CA THR A 159 6.03 -48.27 25.31
C THR A 159 6.35 -46.78 25.18
N VAL A 160 7.57 -46.42 24.79
CA VAL A 160 7.97 -45.02 24.58
C VAL A 160 7.26 -44.42 23.36
N GLU A 161 7.15 -45.17 22.26
CA GLU A 161 6.39 -44.74 21.06
C GLU A 161 4.89 -44.61 21.36
N ALA A 162 4.33 -45.50 22.18
CA ALA A 162 2.95 -45.39 22.64
C ALA A 162 2.72 -44.14 23.52
N ALA A 163 3.68 -43.79 24.38
CA ALA A 163 3.61 -42.60 25.22
C ALA A 163 3.78 -41.29 24.41
N LEU A 164 4.62 -41.28 23.37
CA LEU A 164 4.81 -40.12 22.48
C LEU A 164 3.61 -39.83 21.56
N ARG A 165 2.71 -40.81 21.37
CA ARG A 165 1.48 -40.66 20.57
C ARG A 165 0.26 -40.20 21.38
N GLN A 166 0.37 -40.11 22.70
CA GLN A 166 -0.72 -39.58 23.52
C GLN A 166 -0.62 -38.03 23.56
N PRO A 167 -1.70 -37.30 23.24
CA PRO A 167 -1.72 -35.84 23.23
C PRO A 167 -1.66 -35.21 24.62
#